data_AF-A0A966JZZ1-F1
#
_entry.id   AF-A0A966JZZ1-F1
#
_cell.length_a   1.000
_cell.length_b   1.000
_cell.length_c   1.000
_cell.angle_alpha   90.00
_cell.angle_beta   90.00
_cell.angle_gamma   90.00
#
_symmetry.space_group_name_H-M   'P 1'
#
loop_
_entity.id
_entity.type
_entity.pdbx_description
1 polymer ?
#
loop_
_entity_poly.entity_id
_entity_poly.type
_entity_poly.pdbx_seq_one_letter_code
_entity_poly.pdbx_strand_id
1 'polypeptide(L)'
;MRSSNHEGNFLAVLNKQVDLATSNSEMTEKIKEKTPEKLEQIRILWTSPLIPRDPLVWRKDLPSDVKKKIQDFVTSYGKNEREKEILKNMYRLAGFKASTDAQLIPIRQLELFKDRLKFENDANMSAAEKQTKLAEIDAKLAVLAKLK
;
A
#
# COMPACT_ATOMS: atom_id res chain seq x y z
N MET A 1 5.29 20.17 -7.16
CA MET A 1 4.52 19.18 -6.36
C MET A 1 5.26 18.96 -5.05
N ARG A 2 4.62 19.19 -3.90
CA ARG A 2 5.23 18.94 -2.57
C ARG A 2 5.01 17.47 -2.22
N SER A 3 6.08 16.77 -1.83
CA SER A 3 6.00 15.39 -1.33
C SER A 3 6.08 15.39 0.19
N SER A 4 5.22 14.61 0.84
CA SER A 4 5.28 14.34 2.29
C SER A 4 4.69 12.97 2.60
N ASN A 5 4.84 12.53 3.86
CA ASN A 5 4.18 11.33 4.35
C ASN A 5 2.69 11.63 4.68
N HIS A 6 1.93 10.60 5.04
CA HIS A 6 0.49 10.75 5.32
C HIS A 6 0.18 11.76 6.45
N GLU A 7 0.99 11.80 7.49
CA GLU A 7 0.79 12.72 8.63
C GLU A 7 1.11 14.16 8.24
N GLY A 8 2.23 14.39 7.54
CA GLY A 8 2.61 15.69 7.02
C GLY A 8 1.59 16.23 6.01
N ASN A 9 1.06 15.37 5.15
CA ASN A 9 -0.02 15.73 4.22
C ASN A 9 -1.31 16.11 4.96
N PHE A 10 -1.73 15.32 5.95
CA PHE A 10 -2.90 15.62 6.78
C PHE A 10 -2.75 16.98 7.47
N LEU A 11 -1.61 17.22 8.12
CA LEU A 11 -1.33 18.49 8.80
C LEU A 11 -1.24 19.67 7.82
N ALA A 12 -0.72 19.47 6.61
CA ALA A 12 -0.66 20.52 5.60
C ALA A 12 -2.06 20.94 5.14
N VAL A 13 -2.99 20.00 4.94
CA VAL A 13 -4.39 20.31 4.62
C VAL A 13 -5.06 20.99 5.82
N LEU A 14 -4.92 20.43 7.02
CA LEU A 14 -5.50 20.99 8.24
C LEU A 14 -5.09 22.45 8.47
N ASN A 15 -3.81 22.75 8.25
CA ASN A 15 -3.25 24.09 8.42
C ASN A 15 -3.40 24.98 7.17
N LYS A 16 -4.20 24.57 6.18
CA LYS A 16 -4.46 25.33 4.94
C LYS A 16 -3.19 25.71 4.17
N GLN A 17 -2.14 24.90 4.27
CA GLN A 17 -0.89 25.06 3.51
C GLN A 17 -1.00 24.47 2.11
N VAL A 18 -1.91 23.50 1.92
CA VAL A 18 -2.27 22.89 0.65
C VAL A 18 -3.78 22.68 0.61
N ASP A 19 -4.38 22.78 -0.58
CA ASP A 19 -5.83 22.61 -0.74
C ASP A 19 -6.25 21.13 -0.72
N LEU A 20 -5.37 20.24 -1.18
CA LEU A 20 -5.61 18.80 -1.31
C LEU A 20 -4.33 18.02 -1.09
N ALA A 21 -4.45 16.82 -0.51
CA ALA A 21 -3.34 15.90 -0.33
C ALA A 21 -3.82 14.44 -0.33
N THR A 22 -2.91 13.52 -0.63
CA THR A 22 -3.16 12.08 -0.51
C THR A 22 -2.98 11.62 0.94
N SER A 23 -3.81 10.67 1.36
CA SER A 23 -3.73 10.00 2.66
C SER A 23 -4.24 8.56 2.54
N ASN A 24 -4.50 7.88 3.65
CA ASN A 24 -5.12 6.56 3.69
C ASN A 24 -6.13 6.46 4.86
N SER A 25 -6.90 5.38 4.86
CA SER A 25 -7.91 5.12 5.90
C SER A 25 -7.30 4.86 7.28
N GLU A 26 -6.09 4.30 7.36
CA GLU A 26 -5.40 4.04 8.62
C GLU A 26 -5.01 5.32 9.35
N MET A 27 -4.51 6.32 8.62
CA MET A 27 -4.23 7.66 9.15
C MET A 27 -5.52 8.33 9.62
N THR A 28 -6.59 8.21 8.83
CA THR A 28 -7.91 8.76 9.18
C THR A 28 -8.42 8.17 10.50
N GLU A 29 -8.36 6.85 10.65
CA GLU A 29 -8.73 6.13 11.87
C GLU A 29 -7.85 6.53 13.07
N LYS A 30 -6.53 6.69 12.86
CA LYS A 30 -5.60 7.14 13.89
C LYS A 30 -5.93 8.55 14.39
N ILE A 31 -6.24 9.48 13.48
CA ILE A 31 -6.65 10.85 13.87
C ILE A 31 -7.99 10.83 14.58
N LYS A 32 -8.95 10.03 14.11
CA LYS A 32 -10.28 9.90 14.74
C LYS A 32 -10.19 9.49 16.21
N GLU A 33 -9.26 8.60 16.56
CA GLU A 33 -9.06 8.19 17.96
C GLU A 33 -8.33 9.25 18.80
N LYS A 34 -7.32 9.91 18.21
CA LYS A 34 -6.44 10.80 18.98
C LYS A 34 -6.98 12.22 19.11
N THR A 35 -7.55 12.75 18.03
CA THR A 35 -7.97 14.16 17.88
C THR A 35 -9.14 14.25 16.89
N PRO A 36 -10.33 13.71 17.23
CA PRO A 36 -11.48 13.70 16.33
C PRO A 36 -11.90 15.10 15.84
N GLU A 37 -11.72 16.14 16.65
CA GLU A 37 -12.00 17.53 16.32
C GLU A 37 -11.14 18.08 15.18
N LYS A 38 -9.96 17.50 14.93
CA LYS A 38 -9.13 17.83 13.76
C LYS A 38 -9.63 17.14 12.51
N LEU A 39 -10.22 15.95 12.64
CA LEU A 39 -10.78 15.23 11.50
C LEU A 39 -12.01 15.96 10.95
N GLU A 40 -12.82 16.59 11.81
CA GLU A 40 -13.99 17.39 11.40
C GLU A 40 -13.63 18.60 10.52
N GLN A 41 -12.39 19.08 10.60
CA GLN A 41 -11.90 20.22 9.82
C GLN A 41 -11.44 19.84 8.40
N ILE A 42 -11.38 18.54 8.09
CA ILE A 42 -11.04 18.06 6.76
C ILE A 42 -12.18 17.23 6.17
N ARG A 43 -12.20 17.10 4.84
CA ARG A 43 -13.20 16.31 4.13
C ARG A 43 -12.52 15.29 3.22
N ILE A 44 -12.96 14.04 3.28
CA ILE A 44 -12.57 12.99 2.32
C ILE A 44 -13.34 13.26 1.02
N LEU A 45 -12.61 13.54 -0.07
CA LEU A 45 -13.20 13.81 -1.39
C LEU A 45 -13.31 12.56 -2.27
N TRP A 46 -12.45 11.58 -2.04
CA TRP A 46 -12.35 10.36 -2.84
C TRP A 46 -11.71 9.23 -2.04
N THR A 47 -12.13 7.99 -2.33
CA THR A 47 -11.57 6.77 -1.73
C THR A 47 -11.24 5.77 -2.83
N SER A 48 -10.08 5.12 -2.73
CA SER A 48 -9.63 4.11 -3.69
C SER A 48 -10.38 2.79 -3.54
N PRO A 49 -10.27 1.87 -4.51
CA PRO A 49 -10.52 0.46 -4.28
C PRO A 49 -9.70 -0.08 -3.10
N LEU A 50 -10.10 -1.24 -2.59
CA LEU A 50 -9.40 -1.92 -1.49
C LEU A 50 -7.95 -2.24 -1.89
N ILE A 51 -7.01 -1.85 -1.04
CA ILE A 51 -5.59 -2.19 -1.16
C ILE A 51 -5.30 -3.33 -0.16
N PRO A 52 -4.61 -4.41 -0.58
CA PRO A 52 -4.17 -5.45 0.35
C PRO A 52 -3.34 -4.85 1.49
N ARG A 53 -3.50 -5.38 2.72
CA ARG A 53 -2.77 -4.92 3.91
C ARG A 53 -1.25 -5.09 3.74
N ASP A 54 -0.46 -4.36 4.50
CA ASP A 54 1.00 -4.37 4.38
C ASP A 54 1.63 -5.77 4.60
N PRO A 55 2.63 -6.17 3.78
CA PRO A 55 3.39 -7.39 4.01
C PRO A 55 4.53 -7.17 5.01
N LEU A 56 4.94 -8.25 5.69
CA LEU A 56 6.24 -8.32 6.34
C LEU A 56 7.24 -8.98 5.40
N VAL A 57 8.45 -8.41 5.30
CA VAL A 57 9.48 -8.87 4.38
C VAL A 57 10.77 -9.18 5.12
N TRP A 58 11.53 -10.14 4.60
CA TRP A 58 12.88 -10.45 5.05
C TRP A 58 13.83 -10.59 3.85
N ARG A 59 15.14 -10.52 4.11
CA ARG A 59 16.16 -10.79 3.10
C ARG A 59 16.21 -12.27 2.72
N LYS A 60 16.46 -12.57 1.44
CA LYS A 60 16.39 -13.93 0.89
C LYS A 60 17.47 -14.87 1.40
N ASP A 61 18.60 -14.35 1.86
CA ASP A 61 19.78 -15.08 2.29
C ASP A 61 19.79 -15.41 3.80
N LEU A 62 18.67 -15.22 4.52
CA LEU A 62 18.52 -15.76 5.87
C LEU A 62 18.56 -17.30 5.87
N PRO A 63 19.21 -17.94 6.86
CA PRO A 63 19.13 -19.37 7.09
C PRO A 63 17.69 -19.87 7.16
N SER A 64 17.44 -21.09 6.67
CA SER A 64 16.09 -21.67 6.59
C SER A 64 15.46 -21.86 7.97
N ASP A 65 16.25 -22.22 8.98
CA ASP A 65 15.79 -22.38 10.37
C ASP A 65 15.35 -21.03 10.97
N VAL A 66 16.07 -19.95 10.66
CA VAL A 66 15.72 -18.58 11.09
C VAL A 66 14.43 -18.12 10.43
N LYS A 67 14.28 -18.32 9.11
CA LYS A 67 13.02 -18.00 8.39
C LYS A 67 11.83 -18.73 9.01
N LYS A 68 11.99 -20.02 9.32
CA LYS A 68 10.95 -20.82 9.96
C LYS A 68 10.60 -20.28 11.35
N LYS A 69 11.58 -20.00 12.21
CA LYS A 69 11.35 -19.42 13.54
C LYS A 69 10.59 -18.09 13.47
N ILE A 70 10.96 -17.20 12.55
CA ILE A 70 10.26 -15.92 12.35
C ILE A 70 8.82 -16.15 11.89
N GLN A 71 8.60 -16.99 10.88
CA GLN A 71 7.27 -17.27 10.36
C GLN A 71 6.35 -17.89 11.42
N ASP A 72 6.86 -18.88 12.16
CA ASP A 72 6.14 -19.55 13.23
C ASP A 72 5.76 -18.55 14.33
N PHE A 73 6.69 -17.69 14.77
CA PHE A 73 6.42 -16.64 15.75
C PHE A 73 5.35 -15.67 15.26
N VAL A 74 5.54 -15.07 14.08
CA VAL A 74 4.65 -14.03 13.54
C VAL A 74 3.23 -14.58 13.35
N THR A 75 3.08 -15.76 12.76
CA THR A 75 1.75 -16.34 12.46
C THR A 75 1.06 -16.94 13.69
N SER A 76 1.81 -17.23 14.76
CA SER A 76 1.23 -17.67 16.04
C SER A 76 0.96 -16.52 17.02
N TYR A 77 1.46 -15.31 16.78
CA TYR A 77 1.29 -14.16 17.69
C TYR A 77 -0.17 -13.67 17.77
N GLY A 78 -0.63 -13.28 18.97
CA GLY A 78 -1.97 -12.75 19.21
C GLY A 78 -2.94 -13.73 19.88
N LYS A 79 -2.43 -14.72 20.64
CA LYS A 79 -3.27 -15.78 21.24
C LYS A 79 -3.78 -15.42 22.63
N ASN A 80 -2.98 -14.70 23.41
CA ASN A 80 -3.34 -14.26 24.76
C ASN A 80 -3.68 -12.77 24.79
N GLU A 81 -4.30 -12.32 25.88
CA GLU A 81 -4.75 -10.92 26.03
C GLU A 81 -3.62 -9.90 25.93
N ARG A 82 -2.43 -10.23 26.47
CA ARG A 82 -1.25 -9.35 26.36
C ARG A 82 -0.86 -9.13 24.90
N GLU A 83 -0.75 -10.20 24.11
CA GLU A 83 -0.37 -10.11 22.69
C GLU A 83 -1.44 -9.41 21.86
N LYS A 84 -2.73 -9.67 22.13
CA LYS A 84 -3.84 -8.97 21.47
C LYS A 84 -3.79 -7.46 21.74
N GLU A 85 -3.50 -7.06 22.98
CA GLU A 85 -3.36 -5.64 23.33
C GLU A 85 -2.16 -5.00 22.61
N ILE A 86 -1.03 -5.71 22.49
CA ILE A 86 0.12 -5.25 21.70
C ILE A 86 -0.27 -5.06 20.23
N LEU A 87 -0.92 -6.04 19.60
CA LEU A 87 -1.34 -5.96 18.21
C LEU A 87 -2.34 -4.83 17.96
N LYS A 88 -3.27 -4.63 18.90
CA LYS A 88 -4.23 -3.53 18.89
C LYS A 88 -3.52 -2.17 18.89
N ASN A 89 -2.52 -2.01 19.75
CA ASN A 89 -1.77 -0.76 19.91
C ASN A 89 -0.73 -0.49 18.80
N MET A 90 -0.30 -1.52 18.05
CA MET A 90 0.59 -1.33 16.90
C MET A 90 -0.14 -0.66 15.74
N TYR A 91 -1.16 -1.32 15.18
CA TYR A 91 -1.93 -0.83 14.02
C TYR A 91 -3.33 -1.46 13.95
N ARG A 92 -3.96 -1.68 15.12
CA ARG A 92 -5.22 -2.43 15.24
C ARG A 92 -5.18 -3.79 14.53
N LEU A 93 -4.03 -4.46 14.62
CA LEU A 93 -3.86 -5.76 13.99
C LEU A 93 -4.65 -6.80 14.79
N ALA A 94 -5.32 -7.71 14.08
CA ALA A 94 -5.93 -8.87 14.70
C ALA A 94 -4.96 -10.06 14.83
N GLY A 95 -3.84 -10.00 14.11
CA GLY A 95 -2.85 -11.07 13.96
C GLY A 95 -2.24 -11.04 12.57
N PHE A 96 -1.47 -12.08 12.24
CA PHE A 96 -0.79 -12.19 10.95
C PHE A 96 -1.21 -13.46 10.22
N LYS A 97 -1.18 -13.41 8.89
CA LYS A 97 -1.44 -14.56 8.03
C LYS A 97 -0.19 -14.87 7.21
N ALA A 98 0.05 -16.15 6.96
CA ALA A 98 1.08 -16.55 6.00
C ALA A 98 0.78 -15.93 4.63
N SER A 99 1.82 -15.41 3.99
CA SER A 99 1.72 -14.75 2.69
C SER A 99 2.96 -15.01 1.85
N THR A 100 2.89 -14.64 0.58
CA THR A 100 3.95 -14.77 -0.42
C THR A 100 3.98 -13.53 -1.32
N ASP A 101 4.96 -13.45 -2.22
CA ASP A 101 5.04 -12.40 -3.24
C ASP A 101 3.77 -12.29 -4.11
N ALA A 102 2.91 -13.31 -4.13
CA ALA A 102 1.63 -13.29 -4.84
C ALA A 102 0.71 -12.16 -4.34
N GLN A 103 0.82 -11.75 -3.07
CA GLN A 103 0.08 -10.60 -2.53
C GLN A 103 0.38 -9.29 -3.28
N LEU A 104 1.53 -9.18 -3.94
CA LEU A 104 1.93 -8.00 -4.69
C LEU A 104 1.35 -7.96 -6.10
N ILE A 105 0.67 -9.01 -6.58
CA ILE A 105 0.13 -9.08 -7.95
C ILE A 105 -0.78 -7.88 -8.28
N PRO A 106 -1.77 -7.50 -7.44
CA PRO A 106 -2.62 -6.34 -7.73
C PRO A 106 -1.83 -5.03 -7.81
N ILE A 107 -0.79 -4.89 -6.98
CA ILE A 107 0.08 -3.70 -6.97
C ILE A 107 0.94 -3.65 -8.24
N ARG A 108 1.48 -4.78 -8.68
CA ARG A 108 2.23 -4.87 -9.95
C ARG A 108 1.34 -4.55 -11.15
N GLN A 109 0.09 -5.01 -11.14
CA GLN A 109 -0.89 -4.66 -12.17
C GLN A 109 -1.18 -3.17 -12.17
N LEU A 110 -1.40 -2.56 -10.99
CA LEU A 110 -1.63 -1.13 -10.87
C LEU A 110 -0.46 -0.29 -11.39
N GLU A 111 0.77 -0.65 -11.07
CA GLU A 111 1.97 0.03 -11.60
C GLU A 111 2.06 -0.08 -13.12
N LEU A 112 1.77 -1.26 -13.69
CA LEU A 112 1.72 -1.43 -15.14
C LEU A 112 0.61 -0.61 -15.80
N PHE A 113 -0.57 -0.50 -15.17
CA PHE A 113 -1.64 0.37 -15.66
C PHE A 113 -1.25 1.86 -15.60
N LYS A 114 -0.53 2.29 -14.55
CA LYS A 114 0.02 3.64 -14.45
C LYS A 114 1.00 3.93 -15.60
N ASP A 115 1.91 3.01 -15.86
CA ASP A 115 2.87 3.12 -16.96
C ASP A 115 2.18 3.11 -18.33
N ARG A 116 1.14 2.29 -18.49
CA ARG A 116 0.31 2.26 -19.71
C ARG A 116 -0.30 3.63 -19.99
N LEU A 117 -0.97 4.21 -18.99
CA LEU A 117 -1.56 5.56 -19.10
C LEU A 117 -0.52 6.64 -19.38
N LYS A 118 0.68 6.52 -18.78
CA LYS A 118 1.79 7.45 -19.06
C LYS A 118 2.17 7.42 -20.54
N PHE A 119 2.37 6.24 -21.12
CA PHE A 119 2.78 6.12 -22.53
C PHE A 119 1.65 6.46 -23.50
N GLU A 120 0.41 6.09 -23.20
CA GLU A 120 -0.74 6.46 -24.02
C GLU A 120 -0.86 7.98 -24.15
N ASN A 121 -0.71 8.70 -23.04
CA ASN A 121 -0.86 10.15 -22.97
C ASN A 121 0.43 10.94 -23.30
N ASP A 122 1.55 10.27 -23.62
CA ASP A 122 2.77 10.97 -24.02
C ASP A 122 2.66 11.46 -25.47
N ALA A 123 2.51 12.78 -25.64
CA ALA A 123 2.40 13.44 -26.93
C ALA A 123 3.75 13.53 -27.67
N ASN A 124 4.87 13.37 -26.97
CA ASN A 124 6.21 13.49 -27.53
C ASN A 124 6.81 12.14 -27.97
N MET A 125 6.13 11.03 -27.68
CA MET A 125 6.58 9.69 -28.04
C MET A 125 6.09 9.30 -29.44
N SER A 126 6.98 8.72 -30.26
CA SER A 126 6.60 8.24 -31.59
C SER A 126 5.57 7.10 -31.51
N ALA A 127 4.75 6.95 -32.55
CA ALA A 127 3.74 5.89 -32.60
C ALA A 127 4.37 4.48 -32.47
N ALA A 128 5.54 4.27 -33.10
CA ALA A 128 6.25 2.99 -33.07
C ALA A 128 6.78 2.64 -31.67
N GLU A 129 7.40 3.61 -30.99
CA GLU A 129 7.89 3.42 -29.61
C GLU A 129 6.72 3.19 -28.65
N LYS A 130 5.64 3.97 -28.80
CA LYS A 130 4.41 3.82 -28.01
C LYS A 130 3.83 2.42 -28.17
N GLN A 131 3.65 1.95 -29.41
CA GLN A 131 3.19 0.60 -29.72
C GLN A 131 4.06 -0.48 -29.03
N THR A 132 5.38 -0.30 -29.08
CA THR A 132 6.34 -1.24 -28.47
C THR A 132 6.19 -1.29 -26.95
N LYS A 133 6.11 -0.13 -26.28
CA LYS A 133 5.95 -0.06 -24.83
C LYS A 133 4.62 -0.59 -24.34
N LEU A 134 3.54 -0.35 -25.07
CA LEU A 134 2.24 -0.91 -24.75
C LEU A 134 2.24 -2.43 -24.89
N ALA A 135 2.83 -2.98 -25.96
CA ALA A 135 2.96 -4.42 -26.14
C ALA A 135 3.79 -5.09 -25.03
N GLU A 136 4.89 -4.46 -24.59
CA GLU A 136 5.68 -4.94 -23.43
C GLU A 136 4.83 -5.00 -22.14
N ILE A 137 4.00 -3.98 -21.90
CA ILE A 137 3.11 -3.92 -20.73
C ILE A 137 2.02 -4.98 -20.81
N ASP A 138 1.35 -5.11 -21.96
CA ASP A 138 0.27 -6.07 -22.17
C ASP A 138 0.78 -7.51 -21.98
N ALA A 139 2.00 -7.82 -22.46
CA ALA A 139 2.64 -9.10 -22.22
C ALA A 139 2.89 -9.36 -20.73
N LYS A 140 3.39 -8.37 -19.97
CA LYS A 140 3.58 -8.50 -18.52
C LYS A 140 2.25 -8.68 -17.78
N LEU A 141 1.22 -7.94 -18.15
CA LEU A 141 -0.13 -8.08 -17.59
C LEU A 141 -0.71 -9.48 -17.86
N ALA A 142 -0.52 -10.01 -19.07
CA ALA A 142 -0.96 -11.35 -19.43
C ALA A 142 -0.23 -12.45 -18.62
N VAL A 143 1.05 -12.25 -18.29
CA VAL A 143 1.78 -13.14 -17.37
C VAL A 143 1.20 -13.06 -15.97
N LEU A 144 1.03 -11.84 -15.43
CA LEU A 144 0.47 -11.65 -14.08
C LEU A 144 -0.95 -12.21 -13.94
N ALA A 145 -1.79 -12.11 -14.97
CA ALA A 145 -3.16 -12.65 -14.96
C ALA A 145 -3.21 -14.18 -14.82
N LYS A 146 -2.11 -14.88 -15.13
CA LYS A 146 -1.98 -16.34 -14.97
C LYS A 146 -1.44 -16.73 -13.58
N LEU A 147 -0.84 -15.80 -12.85
CA LEU A 147 -0.38 -16.02 -11.48
C LEU A 147 -1.59 -15.84 -10.56
N LYS A 148 -2.08 -16.94 -9.98
CA LYS A 148 -3.10 -16.93 -8.93
C LYS A 148 -2.42 -17.06 -7.57
#